data_AF-A0AB34G6R6-F1
#
_entry.id   AF-A0AB34G6R6-F1
#
_cell.length_a   1.000
_cell.length_b   1.000
_cell.length_c   1.000
_cell.angle_alpha   90.00
_cell.angle_beta   90.00
_cell.angle_gamma   90.00
#
_symmetry.space_group_name_H-M   'P 1'
#
loop_
_entity.id
_entity.type
_entity.pdbx_description
1 polymer ?
#
loop_
_entity_poly.entity_id
_entity_poly.type
_entity_poly.pdbx_seq_one_letter_code
_entity_poly.pdbx_strand_id
1 'polypeptide(L)'
;MALRKTRNFATPRAPKVAPTASAAGKGSNPAFTLDEIPLSAFEAVIARNGDAFSALSAEKYYRHAETFVAAIKNGASPSAVTLPASDAIPAETLHQLACIMRQVRGPRSADALATALWASASALGHRAATLSLARQLIRSGSFGRLPPLRPVEDRFRRLVDAPAAPPDADALTAQGELLFELGRFEAAVSTLRRALQVGAAGFEWRPHCELCLGKALLKLGRRDEATTVLEALAEAGLSEADMELGQMLRGTDRERAEQHLYAAACNGRRDLFSHLSEMALEQEGSAEDRRRWAMEWSRLADSRAEY
;
A
#
# COMPACT_ATOMS: atom_id res chain seq x y z
N MET A 1 4.91 -60.14 -30.94
CA MET A 1 5.79 -61.31 -30.71
C MET A 1 7.19 -60.77 -30.40
N ALA A 2 7.69 -61.04 -29.18
CA ALA A 2 9.01 -60.65 -28.64
C ALA A 2 9.27 -59.12 -28.50
N LEU A 3 9.93 -58.55 -27.49
CA LEU A 3 11.15 -58.95 -26.77
C LEU A 3 11.18 -58.38 -25.34
N ARG A 4 11.67 -59.21 -24.40
CA ARG A 4 12.23 -58.79 -23.10
C ARG A 4 13.42 -57.86 -23.30
N LYS A 5 13.55 -56.81 -22.48
CA LYS A 5 14.87 -56.26 -22.10
C LYS A 5 14.96 -56.00 -20.60
N THR A 6 16.13 -56.37 -20.12
CA THR A 6 16.66 -56.54 -18.77
C THR A 6 16.77 -55.25 -17.96
N ARG A 7 16.50 -55.39 -16.65
CA ARG A 7 16.83 -54.43 -15.58
C ARG A 7 18.35 -54.27 -15.48
N ASN A 8 18.83 -53.03 -15.45
CA ASN A 8 20.15 -52.69 -14.92
C ASN A 8 19.98 -51.88 -13.63
N PHE A 9 20.57 -52.39 -12.55
CA PHE A 9 20.70 -51.71 -11.27
C PHE A 9 21.76 -50.61 -11.37
N ALA A 10 21.45 -49.42 -10.89
CA ALA A 10 22.44 -48.36 -10.65
C ALA A 10 22.68 -48.23 -9.13
N THR A 11 23.95 -48.35 -8.75
CA THR A 11 24.51 -48.27 -7.40
C THR A 11 24.34 -46.90 -6.72
N PRO A 12 24.23 -46.83 -5.38
CA PRO A 12 24.03 -45.58 -4.66
C PRO A 12 25.31 -44.74 -4.59
N ARG A 13 25.20 -43.46 -4.95
CA ARG A 13 26.31 -42.49 -4.90
C ARG A 13 26.44 -41.91 -3.49
N ALA A 14 27.63 -42.01 -2.91
CA ALA A 14 28.00 -41.47 -1.60
C ALA A 14 27.84 -39.93 -1.51
N PRO A 15 27.57 -39.37 -0.32
CA PRO A 15 27.33 -37.94 -0.14
C PRO A 15 28.61 -37.12 -0.39
N LYS A 16 28.48 -36.03 -1.15
CA LYS A 16 29.54 -35.04 -1.31
C LYS A 16 29.70 -34.24 -0.01
N VAL A 17 30.86 -34.38 0.61
CA VAL A 17 31.34 -33.54 1.72
C VAL A 17 31.49 -32.11 1.22
N ALA A 18 30.81 -31.16 1.87
CA ALA A 18 30.94 -29.74 1.63
C ALA A 18 32.27 -29.22 2.22
N PRO A 19 32.97 -28.28 1.56
CA PRO A 19 34.11 -27.62 2.18
C PRO A 19 33.63 -26.69 3.30
N THR A 20 34.38 -26.77 4.40
CA THR A 20 34.23 -26.10 5.68
C THR A 20 34.03 -24.59 5.58
N ALA A 21 33.01 -24.11 6.29
CA ALA A 21 32.80 -22.70 6.58
C ALA A 21 34.02 -22.11 7.31
N SER A 22 34.69 -21.18 6.64
CA SER A 22 35.52 -20.18 7.30
C SER A 22 34.61 -19.20 8.04
N ALA A 23 34.90 -18.96 9.30
CA ALA A 23 34.16 -18.11 10.21
C ALA A 23 34.05 -16.66 9.68
N ALA A 24 32.89 -16.31 9.13
CA ALA A 24 32.53 -14.94 8.80
C ALA A 24 31.24 -14.56 9.56
N GLY A 25 31.36 -13.51 10.37
CA GLY A 25 30.31 -12.69 10.99
C GLY A 25 28.92 -13.31 11.23
N LYS A 26 28.65 -13.71 12.47
CA LYS A 26 27.27 -13.75 12.98
C LYS A 26 26.70 -12.32 12.94
N GLY A 27 25.68 -12.04 12.12
CA GLY A 27 24.79 -10.88 12.35
C GLY A 27 24.27 -10.09 11.16
N SER A 28 24.68 -10.35 9.91
CA SER A 28 24.15 -9.58 8.76
C SER A 28 22.86 -10.21 8.23
N ASN A 29 21.70 -9.61 8.52
CA ASN A 29 20.48 -9.90 7.77
C ASN A 29 20.48 -9.03 6.50
N PRO A 30 20.67 -9.61 5.29
CA PRO A 30 20.87 -8.83 4.07
C PRO A 30 19.64 -7.98 3.67
N ALA A 31 18.48 -8.22 4.30
CA ALA A 31 17.27 -7.45 4.05
C ALA A 31 17.30 -6.03 4.65
N PHE A 32 18.13 -5.77 5.68
CA PHE A 32 18.17 -4.49 6.40
C PHE A 32 19.48 -3.76 6.14
N THR A 33 19.58 -3.12 4.97
CA THR A 33 20.77 -2.36 4.55
C THR A 33 20.40 -1.13 3.72
N LEU A 34 21.28 -0.13 3.70
CA LEU A 34 21.17 1.09 2.89
C LEU A 34 22.04 1.06 1.63
N ASP A 35 22.72 -0.05 1.33
CA ASP A 35 23.73 -0.11 0.26
C ASP A 35 23.19 0.31 -1.12
N GLU A 36 21.90 0.08 -1.40
CA GLU A 36 21.21 0.46 -2.64
C GLU A 36 20.31 1.70 -2.47
N ILE A 37 20.37 2.36 -1.31
CA ILE A 37 19.51 3.49 -0.93
C ILE A 37 20.41 4.67 -0.58
N PRO A 38 20.89 5.45 -1.57
CA PRO A 38 21.73 6.62 -1.30
C PRO A 38 20.92 7.78 -0.72
N LEU A 39 21.62 8.78 -0.15
CA LEU A 39 21.02 10.04 0.32
C LEU A 39 20.15 10.71 -0.76
N SER A 40 20.57 10.66 -2.04
CA SER A 40 19.81 11.24 -3.15
C SER A 40 18.43 10.60 -3.34
N ALA A 41 18.22 9.36 -2.89
CA ALA A 41 16.89 8.75 -2.87
C ALA A 41 15.97 9.43 -1.85
N PHE A 42 16.50 9.83 -0.68
CA PHE A 42 15.75 10.59 0.32
C PHE A 42 15.46 11.99 -0.19
N GLU A 43 16.44 12.68 -0.77
CA GLU A 43 16.27 14.01 -1.36
C GLU A 43 15.17 13.99 -2.44
N ALA A 44 15.19 13.00 -3.33
CA ALA A 44 14.17 12.86 -4.38
C ALA A 44 12.78 12.61 -3.81
N VAL A 45 12.65 11.82 -2.73
CA VAL A 45 11.37 11.60 -2.06
C VAL A 45 10.91 12.87 -1.33
N ILE A 46 11.78 13.55 -0.61
CA ILE A 46 11.43 14.77 0.13
C ILE A 46 11.02 15.88 -0.83
N ALA A 47 11.80 16.13 -1.88
CA ALA A 47 11.53 17.17 -2.86
C ALA A 47 10.15 17.06 -3.53
N ARG A 48 9.69 15.84 -3.84
CA ARG A 48 8.39 15.62 -4.49
C ARG A 48 7.19 15.59 -3.53
N ASN A 49 7.41 15.58 -2.21
CA ASN A 49 6.35 15.55 -1.20
C ASN A 49 6.12 16.92 -0.52
N GLY A 50 6.77 17.99 -1.00
CA GLY A 50 6.63 19.33 -0.46
C GLY A 50 6.94 19.38 1.03
N ASP A 51 6.02 19.94 1.83
CA ASP A 51 6.23 20.18 3.25
C ASP A 51 6.04 18.94 4.15
N ALA A 52 5.59 17.80 3.60
CA ALA A 52 5.26 16.60 4.37
C ALA A 52 6.42 16.03 5.19
N PHE A 53 7.67 16.32 4.81
CA PHE A 53 8.88 15.88 5.52
C PHE A 53 9.75 17.05 6.01
N SER A 54 9.21 18.26 6.12
CA SER A 54 9.95 19.49 6.45
C SER A 54 10.55 19.53 7.87
N ALA A 55 10.17 18.60 8.76
CA ALA A 55 10.65 18.56 10.13
C ALA A 55 12.18 18.37 10.26
N LEU A 56 12.81 17.65 9.32
CA LEU A 56 14.25 17.39 9.29
C LEU A 56 14.78 17.49 7.86
N SER A 57 16.07 17.75 7.70
CA SER A 57 16.73 17.69 6.39
C SER A 57 16.92 16.24 5.94
N ALA A 58 17.12 16.03 4.63
CA ALA A 58 17.39 14.71 4.06
C ALA A 58 18.58 14.02 4.73
N GLU A 59 19.64 14.76 5.04
CA GLU A 59 20.85 14.27 5.71
C GLU A 59 20.57 13.82 7.14
N LYS A 60 19.70 14.52 7.86
CA LYS A 60 19.30 14.14 9.22
C LYS A 60 18.46 12.86 9.20
N TYR A 61 17.50 12.75 8.28
CA TYR A 61 16.76 11.50 8.09
C TYR A 61 17.69 10.35 7.72
N TYR A 62 18.60 10.57 6.77
CA TYR A 62 19.55 9.56 6.34
C TYR A 62 20.41 9.06 7.50
N ARG A 63 20.94 9.97 8.33
CA ARG A 63 21.71 9.62 9.54
C ARG A 63 20.89 8.79 10.52
N HIS A 64 19.62 9.13 10.74
CA HIS A 64 18.75 8.31 11.59
C HIS A 64 18.51 6.91 11.00
N ALA A 65 18.40 6.79 9.66
CA ALA A 65 18.32 5.49 9.01
C ALA A 65 19.62 4.68 9.17
N GLU A 66 20.79 5.31 9.09
CA GLU A 66 22.08 4.67 9.36
C GLU A 66 22.16 4.15 10.80
N THR A 67 21.79 4.97 11.79
CA THR A 67 21.73 4.57 13.20
C THR A 67 20.79 3.39 13.41
N PHE A 68 19.60 3.42 12.79
CA PHE A 68 18.61 2.33 12.87
C PHE A 68 19.15 1.02 12.27
N VAL A 69 19.78 1.07 11.09
CA VAL A 69 20.38 -0.09 10.43
C VAL A 69 21.56 -0.64 11.23
N ALA A 70 22.40 0.24 11.78
CA ALA A 70 23.52 -0.17 12.63
C ALA A 70 23.03 -0.94 13.87
N ALA A 71 21.94 -0.48 14.50
CA ALA A 71 21.35 -1.18 15.64
C ALA A 71 20.86 -2.59 15.29
N ILE A 72 20.21 -2.76 14.14
CA ILE A 72 19.79 -4.09 13.65
C ILE A 72 21.02 -4.98 13.38
N LYS A 73 22.06 -4.45 12.73
CA LYS A 73 23.33 -5.18 12.49
C LYS A 73 24.01 -5.59 13.81
N ASN A 74 23.79 -4.82 14.88
CA ASN A 74 24.27 -5.10 16.23
C ASN A 74 23.33 -5.99 17.06
N GLY A 75 22.29 -6.57 16.45
CA GLY A 75 21.42 -7.58 17.06
C GLY A 75 20.09 -7.05 17.60
N ALA A 76 19.74 -5.77 17.40
CA ALA A 76 18.41 -5.27 17.74
C ALA A 76 17.32 -5.93 16.89
N SER A 77 16.15 -6.20 17.48
CA SER A 77 15.01 -6.72 16.74
C SER A 77 14.48 -5.66 15.76
N PRO A 78 14.33 -5.95 14.46
CA PRO A 78 13.80 -4.99 13.50
C PRO A 78 12.38 -4.50 13.82
N SER A 79 11.58 -5.30 14.53
CA SER A 79 10.19 -4.93 14.88
C SER A 79 10.09 -4.10 16.17
N ALA A 80 11.19 -3.93 16.91
CA ALA A 80 11.24 -3.20 18.17
C ALA A 80 12.67 -2.72 18.46
N VAL A 81 13.23 -1.90 17.57
CA VAL A 81 14.58 -1.35 17.76
C VAL A 81 14.58 -0.41 18.97
N THR A 82 15.44 -0.73 19.93
CA THR A 82 15.66 0.08 21.14
C THR A 82 17.07 0.64 21.10
N LEU A 83 17.20 1.95 21.24
CA LEU A 83 18.47 2.67 21.21
C LEU A 83 18.76 3.29 22.58
N PRO A 84 20.05 3.47 22.96
CA PRO A 84 20.42 4.27 24.12
C PRO A 84 19.82 5.68 24.04
N ALA A 85 19.60 6.34 25.18
CA ALA A 85 18.97 7.66 25.24
C ALA A 85 19.70 8.74 24.40
N SER A 86 21.03 8.64 24.27
CA SER A 86 21.85 9.54 23.44
C SER A 86 21.54 9.46 21.95
N ASP A 87 21.07 8.30 21.49
CA ASP A 87 20.86 7.98 20.07
C ASP A 87 19.38 7.67 19.79
N ALA A 88 18.49 7.96 20.74
CA ALA A 88 17.07 7.66 20.63
C ALA A 88 16.46 8.39 19.42
N ILE A 89 15.83 7.62 18.53
CA ILE A 89 15.08 8.16 17.39
C ILE A 89 13.63 8.32 17.84
N PRO A 90 13.04 9.53 17.77
CA PRO A 90 11.64 9.73 18.11
C PRO A 90 10.69 8.87 17.27
N ALA A 91 9.57 8.45 17.84
CA ALA A 91 8.62 7.57 17.15
C ALA A 91 8.01 8.24 15.90
N GLU A 92 7.80 9.55 15.94
CA GLU A 92 7.39 10.37 14.78
C GLU A 92 8.45 10.31 13.67
N THR A 93 9.73 10.49 14.02
CA THR A 93 10.84 10.39 13.05
C THR A 93 10.94 8.99 12.45
N LEU A 94 10.77 7.93 13.24
CA LEU A 94 10.70 6.56 12.72
C LEU A 94 9.53 6.37 11.74
N HIS A 95 8.36 6.95 12.05
CA HIS A 95 7.20 6.91 11.15
C HIS A 95 7.46 7.65 9.83
N GLN A 96 8.02 8.86 9.89
CA GLN A 96 8.38 9.65 8.71
C GLN A 96 9.43 8.93 7.86
N LEU A 97 10.46 8.34 8.48
CA LEU A 97 11.45 7.52 7.79
C LEU A 97 10.81 6.34 7.08
N ALA A 98 9.87 5.65 7.72
CA ALA A 98 9.16 4.53 7.09
C ALA A 98 8.36 5.00 5.86
N CYS A 99 7.70 6.16 5.95
CA CYS A 99 7.00 6.77 4.81
C CYS A 99 7.96 7.14 3.67
N ILE A 100 9.16 7.67 3.98
CA ILE A 100 10.20 7.96 2.99
C ILE A 100 10.69 6.66 2.34
N MET A 101 11.04 5.65 3.13
CA MET A 101 11.53 4.35 2.67
C MET A 101 10.52 3.67 1.75
N ARG A 102 9.23 3.70 2.11
CA ARG A 102 8.17 3.11 1.29
C ARG A 102 8.05 3.75 -0.10
N GLN A 103 8.50 4.99 -0.23
CA GLN A 103 8.46 5.77 -1.44
C GLN A 103 9.73 5.64 -2.31
N VAL A 104 10.80 5.03 -1.79
CA VAL A 104 11.99 4.69 -2.57
C VAL A 104 11.66 3.50 -3.48
N ARG A 105 11.83 3.69 -4.80
CA ARG A 105 11.49 2.67 -5.81
C ARG A 105 12.71 1.79 -6.12
N GLY A 106 12.51 0.47 -6.17
CA GLY A 106 13.50 -0.49 -6.67
C GLY A 106 14.02 -1.45 -5.59
N PRO A 107 14.78 -0.97 -4.59
CA PRO A 107 15.40 -1.84 -3.59
C PRO A 107 14.38 -2.52 -2.67
N ARG A 108 14.43 -3.86 -2.58
CA ARG A 108 13.62 -4.63 -1.61
C ARG A 108 13.97 -4.29 -0.16
N SER A 109 15.21 -3.83 0.08
CA SER A 109 15.66 -3.36 1.38
C SER A 109 14.86 -2.13 1.85
N ALA A 110 14.40 -1.27 0.94
CA ALA A 110 13.59 -0.11 1.29
C ALA A 110 12.22 -0.53 1.89
N ASP A 111 11.55 -1.51 1.27
CA ASP A 111 10.29 -2.06 1.78
C ASP A 111 10.47 -2.79 3.14
N ALA A 112 11.58 -3.53 3.28
CA ALA A 112 11.92 -4.19 4.53
C ALA A 112 12.18 -3.17 5.66
N LEU A 113 12.96 -2.12 5.36
CA LEU A 113 13.23 -1.03 6.30
C LEU A 113 11.96 -0.25 6.65
N ALA A 114 11.10 0.08 5.69
CA ALA A 114 9.83 0.74 5.96
C ALA A 114 8.98 -0.07 6.96
N THR A 115 8.90 -1.39 6.76
CA THR A 115 8.18 -2.30 7.65
C THR A 115 8.78 -2.31 9.06
N ALA A 116 10.11 -2.39 9.18
CA ALA A 116 10.82 -2.39 10.47
C ALA A 116 10.69 -1.05 11.21
N LEU A 117 10.80 0.07 10.50
CA LEU A 117 10.67 1.42 11.03
C LEU A 117 9.25 1.68 11.56
N TRP A 118 8.20 1.32 10.81
CA TRP A 118 6.82 1.41 11.30
C TRP A 118 6.56 0.47 12.47
N ALA A 119 7.08 -0.76 12.44
CA ALA A 119 6.94 -1.70 13.55
C ALA A 119 7.59 -1.16 14.84
N SER A 120 8.80 -0.59 14.72
CA SER A 120 9.52 0.02 15.85
C SER A 120 8.82 1.29 16.36
N ALA A 121 8.33 2.16 15.48
CA ALA A 121 7.51 3.32 15.88
C ALA A 121 6.21 2.88 16.57
N SER A 122 5.54 1.85 16.05
CA SER A 122 4.37 1.25 16.67
C SER A 122 4.72 0.68 18.05
N ALA A 123 5.87 0.02 18.22
CA ALA A 123 6.35 -0.49 19.51
C ALA A 123 6.44 0.62 20.57
N LEU A 124 6.86 1.82 20.18
CA LEU A 124 6.91 3.03 21.01
C LEU A 124 5.53 3.69 21.24
N GLY A 125 4.44 3.11 20.73
CA GLY A 125 3.08 3.63 20.92
C GLY A 125 2.63 4.61 19.84
N HIS A 126 3.37 4.76 18.74
CA HIS A 126 2.98 5.67 17.68
C HIS A 126 1.73 5.17 16.94
N ARG A 127 0.64 5.93 17.05
CA ARG A 127 -0.66 5.60 16.46
C ARG A 127 -0.57 5.49 14.92
N ALA A 128 -0.11 6.53 14.24
CA ALA A 128 -0.09 6.56 12.78
C ALA A 128 0.78 5.44 12.20
N ALA A 129 1.91 5.11 12.82
CA ALA A 129 2.75 3.99 12.39
C ALA A 129 2.04 2.63 12.53
N THR A 130 1.27 2.45 13.61
CA THR A 130 0.44 1.25 13.80
C THR A 130 -0.58 1.11 12.66
N LEU A 131 -1.27 2.20 12.32
CA LEU A 131 -2.28 2.22 11.26
C LEU A 131 -1.67 2.02 9.87
N SER A 132 -0.56 2.70 9.56
CA SER A 132 0.13 2.58 8.27
C SER A 132 0.60 1.15 8.01
N LEU A 133 1.24 0.51 9.00
CA LEU A 133 1.71 -0.85 8.86
C LEU A 133 0.55 -1.86 8.85
N ALA A 134 -0.47 -1.69 9.69
CA ALA A 134 -1.66 -2.54 9.63
C ALA A 134 -2.31 -2.51 8.23
N ARG A 135 -2.50 -1.32 7.66
CA ARG A 135 -3.05 -1.13 6.32
C ARG A 135 -2.17 -1.75 5.22
N GLN A 136 -0.85 -1.61 5.32
CA GLN A 136 0.08 -2.28 4.40
C GLN A 136 -0.07 -3.82 4.47
N LEU A 137 -0.16 -4.38 5.68
CA LEU A 137 -0.34 -5.81 5.88
C LEU A 137 -1.68 -6.30 5.33
N ILE A 138 -2.75 -5.50 5.47
CA ILE A 138 -4.07 -5.81 4.90
C ILE A 138 -3.98 -5.86 3.38
N ARG A 139 -3.45 -4.81 2.74
CA ARG A 139 -3.34 -4.71 1.26
C ARG A 139 -2.43 -5.76 0.63
N SER A 140 -1.41 -6.20 1.36
CA SER A 140 -0.52 -7.27 0.91
C SER A 140 -1.04 -8.67 1.25
N GLY A 141 -2.19 -8.78 1.93
CA GLY A 141 -2.74 -10.05 2.41
C GLY A 141 -1.86 -10.73 3.47
N SER A 142 -0.96 -10.00 4.13
CA SER A 142 -0.01 -10.50 5.13
C SER A 142 -0.49 -10.32 6.57
N PHE A 143 -1.60 -9.62 6.78
CA PHE A 143 -2.20 -9.42 8.10
C PHE A 143 -2.55 -10.77 8.76
N GLY A 144 -2.09 -10.99 9.98
CA GLY A 144 -2.24 -12.24 10.74
C GLY A 144 -1.25 -13.35 10.36
N ARG A 145 -0.38 -13.13 9.35
CA ARG A 145 0.52 -14.17 8.81
C ARG A 145 1.96 -14.05 9.27
N LEU A 146 2.37 -12.91 9.83
CA LEU A 146 3.75 -12.61 10.17
C LEU A 146 3.95 -12.56 11.69
N PRO A 147 4.51 -13.62 12.33
CA PRO A 147 4.71 -13.64 13.77
C PRO A 147 5.47 -12.43 14.35
N PRO A 148 6.53 -11.91 13.71
CA PRO A 148 7.25 -10.72 14.22
C PRO A 148 6.41 -9.44 14.27
N LEU A 149 5.28 -9.38 13.55
CA LEU A 149 4.41 -8.21 13.45
C LEU A 149 3.12 -8.33 14.27
N ARG A 150 2.90 -9.46 14.97
CA ARG A 150 1.76 -9.64 15.89
C ARG A 150 1.61 -8.49 16.91
N PRO A 151 2.68 -7.93 17.50
CA PRO A 151 2.52 -6.79 18.40
C PRO A 151 1.86 -5.57 17.76
N VAL A 152 2.11 -5.31 16.48
CA VAL A 152 1.47 -4.22 15.71
C VAL A 152 0.00 -4.54 15.50
N GLU A 153 -0.33 -5.78 15.13
CA GLU A 153 -1.72 -6.24 14.96
C GLU A 153 -2.51 -6.22 16.27
N ASP A 154 -1.89 -6.57 17.40
CA ASP A 154 -2.49 -6.44 18.74
C ASP A 154 -2.81 -4.98 19.06
N ARG A 155 -1.89 -4.07 18.72
CA ARG A 155 -2.08 -2.63 18.93
C ARG A 155 -3.17 -2.07 18.03
N PHE A 156 -3.21 -2.49 16.76
CA PHE A 156 -4.29 -2.18 15.83
C PHE A 156 -5.66 -2.66 16.36
N ARG A 157 -5.76 -3.91 16.83
CA ARG A 157 -7.00 -4.44 17.42
C ARG A 157 -7.46 -3.65 18.64
N ARG A 158 -6.54 -3.14 19.47
CA ARG A 158 -6.88 -2.23 20.57
C ARG A 158 -7.41 -0.88 20.07
N LEU A 159 -6.90 -0.34 18.98
CA LEU A 159 -7.44 0.91 18.40
C LEU A 159 -8.88 0.70 17.87
N VAL A 160 -9.17 -0.49 17.36
CA VAL A 160 -10.50 -0.85 16.84
C VAL A 160 -11.56 -1.02 17.93
N ASP A 161 -11.20 -1.65 19.05
CA ASP A 161 -12.19 -2.09 20.06
C ASP A 161 -11.66 -1.98 21.50
N ALA A 162 -11.07 -0.84 21.86
CA ALA A 162 -10.64 -0.57 23.23
C ALA A 162 -11.86 -0.43 24.15
N PRO A 163 -11.97 -1.20 25.25
CA PRO A 163 -13.10 -1.06 26.19
C PRO A 163 -13.13 0.28 26.93
N ALA A 164 -11.98 0.94 27.05
CA ALA A 164 -11.78 2.13 27.87
C ALA A 164 -11.73 3.44 27.07
N ALA A 165 -11.91 3.40 25.75
CA ALA A 165 -11.86 4.57 24.89
C ALA A 165 -12.82 4.41 23.70
N PRO A 166 -13.35 5.51 23.13
CA PRO A 166 -14.05 5.44 21.86
C PRO A 166 -13.15 4.78 20.79
N PRO A 167 -13.72 3.92 19.92
CA PRO A 167 -13.00 3.35 18.81
C PRO A 167 -12.34 4.42 17.95
N ASP A 168 -11.15 4.11 17.46
CA ASP A 168 -10.44 4.98 16.53
C ASP A 168 -11.05 4.88 15.12
N ALA A 169 -11.48 6.01 14.56
CA ALA A 169 -12.17 6.05 13.27
C ALA A 169 -11.28 5.59 12.09
N ASP A 170 -9.98 5.91 12.09
CA ASP A 170 -9.05 5.44 11.05
C ASP A 170 -8.77 3.94 11.22
N ALA A 171 -8.69 3.46 12.46
CA ALA A 171 -8.55 2.02 12.73
C ALA A 171 -9.78 1.23 12.27
N LEU A 172 -11.00 1.73 12.54
CA LEU A 172 -12.24 1.16 12.01
C LEU A 172 -12.27 1.19 10.48
N THR A 173 -11.73 2.25 9.86
CA THR A 173 -11.60 2.33 8.39
C THR A 173 -10.72 1.21 7.85
N ALA A 174 -9.53 1.01 8.42
CA ALA A 174 -8.65 -0.11 8.05
C ALA A 174 -9.31 -1.48 8.36
N GLN A 175 -10.08 -1.61 9.43
CA GLN A 175 -10.83 -2.84 9.71
C GLN A 175 -11.89 -3.10 8.63
N GLY A 176 -12.59 -2.06 8.17
CA GLY A 176 -13.51 -2.12 7.05
C GLY A 176 -12.81 -2.58 5.77
N GLU A 177 -11.63 -2.04 5.47
CA GLU A 177 -10.79 -2.47 4.34
C GLU A 177 -10.40 -3.96 4.46
N LEU A 178 -9.98 -4.42 5.65
CA LEU A 178 -9.69 -5.84 5.89
C LEU A 178 -10.91 -6.74 5.65
N LEU A 179 -12.09 -6.34 6.14
CA LEU A 179 -13.33 -7.09 5.94
C LEU A 179 -13.70 -7.15 4.46
N PHE A 180 -13.48 -6.07 3.72
CA PHE A 180 -13.67 -6.01 2.27
C PHE A 180 -12.74 -6.99 1.54
N GLU A 181 -11.44 -6.99 1.85
CA GLU A 181 -10.47 -7.92 1.25
C GLU A 181 -10.77 -9.39 1.58
N LEU A 182 -11.42 -9.66 2.71
CA LEU A 182 -11.91 -10.99 3.10
C LEU A 182 -13.26 -11.35 2.45
N GLY A 183 -13.84 -10.49 1.60
CA GLY A 183 -15.13 -10.69 0.96
C GLY A 183 -16.34 -10.55 1.89
N ARG A 184 -16.16 -10.03 3.10
CA ARG A 184 -17.22 -9.83 4.12
C ARG A 184 -17.83 -8.44 3.97
N PHE A 185 -18.51 -8.20 2.85
CA PHE A 185 -18.91 -6.86 2.43
C PHE A 185 -19.95 -6.20 3.35
N GLU A 186 -20.93 -6.92 3.89
CA GLU A 186 -21.91 -6.38 4.85
C GLU A 186 -21.23 -5.93 6.14
N ALA A 187 -20.30 -6.74 6.65
CA ALA A 187 -19.51 -6.39 7.83
C ALA A 187 -18.60 -5.18 7.56
N ALA A 188 -18.02 -5.09 6.35
CA ALA A 188 -17.26 -3.92 5.93
C ALA A 188 -18.14 -2.65 5.96
N VAL A 189 -19.32 -2.68 5.33
CA VAL A 189 -20.27 -1.55 5.34
C VAL A 189 -20.65 -1.14 6.76
N SER A 190 -20.99 -2.10 7.62
CA SER A 190 -21.33 -1.82 9.02
C SER A 190 -20.17 -1.16 9.77
N THR A 191 -18.95 -1.63 9.55
CA THR A 191 -17.74 -1.13 10.22
C THR A 191 -17.37 0.27 9.73
N LEU A 192 -17.46 0.52 8.42
CA LEU A 192 -17.19 1.83 7.81
C LEU A 192 -18.23 2.87 8.22
N ARG A 193 -19.51 2.49 8.32
CA ARG A 193 -20.55 3.37 8.88
C ARG A 193 -20.28 3.70 10.34
N ARG A 194 -19.84 2.72 11.14
CA ARG A 194 -19.41 2.97 12.53
C ARG A 194 -18.25 3.95 12.57
N ALA A 195 -17.26 3.82 11.68
CA ALA A 195 -16.14 4.77 11.58
C ALA A 195 -16.63 6.20 11.33
N LEU A 196 -17.56 6.38 10.38
CA LEU A 196 -18.18 7.68 10.08
C LEU A 196 -19.03 8.24 11.24
N GLN A 197 -19.63 7.37 12.06
CA GLN A 197 -20.42 7.80 13.22
C GLN A 197 -19.56 8.24 14.40
N VAL A 198 -18.43 7.56 14.65
CA VAL A 198 -17.53 7.90 15.77
C VAL A 198 -16.50 8.96 15.39
N GLY A 199 -16.27 9.17 14.09
CA GLY A 199 -15.34 10.18 13.58
C GLY A 199 -15.76 11.59 13.99
N ALA A 200 -14.83 12.32 14.62
CA ALA A 200 -14.99 13.72 15.01
C ALA A 200 -14.11 14.64 14.15
N ALA A 201 -13.94 15.90 14.57
CA ALA A 201 -12.92 16.80 14.02
C ALA A 201 -11.53 16.18 14.27
N GLY A 202 -10.97 15.51 13.27
CA GLY A 202 -9.78 14.67 13.40
C GLY A 202 -9.87 13.30 12.70
N PHE A 203 -10.99 13.00 12.03
CA PHE A 203 -11.10 11.81 11.17
C PHE A 203 -10.29 11.99 9.87
N GLU A 204 -8.98 11.79 9.96
CA GLU A 204 -8.03 12.00 8.86
C GLU A 204 -8.37 11.15 7.62
N TRP A 205 -8.81 9.90 7.81
CA TRP A 205 -9.09 9.00 6.69
C TRP A 205 -10.54 9.05 6.23
N ARG A 206 -11.31 10.09 6.58
CA ARG A 206 -12.73 10.18 6.22
C ARG A 206 -13.01 10.00 4.72
N PRO A 207 -12.33 10.69 3.78
CA PRO A 207 -12.58 10.47 2.35
C PRO A 207 -12.26 9.04 1.91
N HIS A 208 -11.22 8.45 2.49
CA HIS A 208 -10.86 7.06 2.23
C HIS A 208 -11.89 6.07 2.79
N CYS A 209 -12.44 6.34 3.97
CA CYS A 209 -13.52 5.56 4.57
C CYS A 209 -14.78 5.57 3.71
N GLU A 210 -15.17 6.76 3.23
CA GLU A 210 -16.31 6.93 2.32
C GLU A 210 -16.05 6.19 0.98
N LEU A 211 -14.82 6.24 0.44
CA LEU A 211 -14.46 5.48 -0.76
C LEU A 211 -14.58 3.96 -0.53
N CYS A 212 -14.02 3.44 0.57
CA CYS A 212 -14.15 2.03 0.94
C CYS A 212 -15.63 1.63 1.12
N LEU A 213 -16.46 2.53 1.66
CA LEU A 213 -17.88 2.30 1.83
C LEU A 213 -18.58 2.20 0.47
N GLY A 214 -18.31 3.13 -0.45
CA GLY A 214 -18.81 3.09 -1.82
C GLY A 214 -18.46 1.77 -2.52
N LYS A 215 -17.18 1.36 -2.46
CA LYS A 215 -16.72 0.08 -3.03
C LYS A 215 -17.42 -1.13 -2.42
N ALA A 216 -17.59 -1.17 -1.10
CA ALA A 216 -18.29 -2.26 -0.43
C ALA A 216 -19.78 -2.31 -0.81
N LEU A 217 -20.45 -1.16 -0.93
CA LEU A 217 -21.84 -1.07 -1.38
C LEU A 217 -22.01 -1.56 -2.82
N LEU A 218 -21.07 -1.23 -3.72
CA LEU A 218 -21.07 -1.76 -5.10
C LEU A 218 -20.96 -3.29 -5.12
N LYS A 219 -20.10 -3.90 -4.28
CA LYS A 219 -19.99 -5.36 -4.18
C LYS A 219 -21.26 -6.03 -3.67
N LEU A 220 -22.08 -5.31 -2.90
CA LEU A 220 -23.40 -5.75 -2.45
C LEU A 220 -24.53 -5.48 -3.46
N GLY A 221 -24.24 -4.82 -4.59
CA GLY A 221 -25.26 -4.41 -5.56
C GLY A 221 -26.12 -3.23 -5.10
N ARG A 222 -25.78 -2.57 -3.98
CA ARG A 222 -26.48 -1.39 -3.45
C ARG A 222 -26.05 -0.13 -4.19
N ARG A 223 -26.36 -0.08 -5.50
CA ARG A 223 -25.86 0.92 -6.44
C ARG A 223 -26.25 2.34 -6.03
N ASP A 224 -27.52 2.59 -5.72
CA ASP A 224 -27.99 3.95 -5.40
C ASP A 224 -27.23 4.57 -4.21
N GLU A 225 -27.04 3.80 -3.13
CA GLU A 225 -26.27 4.26 -1.97
C GLU A 225 -24.78 4.46 -2.30
N ALA A 226 -24.20 3.58 -3.13
CA ALA A 226 -22.83 3.74 -3.58
C ALA A 226 -22.65 4.99 -4.43
N THR A 227 -23.59 5.25 -5.36
CA THR A 227 -23.59 6.43 -6.22
C THR A 227 -23.60 7.71 -5.40
N THR A 228 -24.50 7.83 -4.41
CA THR A 228 -24.54 9.03 -3.55
C THR A 228 -23.20 9.31 -2.87
N VAL A 229 -22.55 8.27 -2.33
CA VAL A 229 -21.26 8.45 -1.63
C VAL A 229 -20.12 8.75 -2.61
N LEU A 230 -20.07 8.05 -3.74
CA LEU A 230 -19.00 8.21 -4.72
C LEU A 230 -19.11 9.53 -5.50
N GLU A 231 -20.32 10.01 -5.81
CA GLU A 231 -20.52 11.31 -6.47
C GLU A 231 -20.01 12.45 -5.59
N ALA A 232 -20.34 12.44 -4.29
CA ALA A 232 -19.82 13.44 -3.36
C ALA A 232 -18.28 13.45 -3.27
N LEU A 233 -17.64 12.28 -3.36
CA LEU A 233 -16.17 12.17 -3.38
C LEU A 233 -15.56 12.63 -4.70
N ALA A 234 -16.21 12.33 -5.83
CA ALA A 234 -15.80 12.80 -7.14
C ALA A 234 -15.90 14.33 -7.25
N GLU A 235 -16.98 14.92 -6.73
CA GLU A 235 -17.13 16.38 -6.63
C GLU A 235 -16.05 17.02 -5.75
N ALA A 236 -15.58 16.31 -4.72
CA ALA A 236 -14.43 16.71 -3.90
C ALA A 236 -13.07 16.48 -4.57
N GLY A 237 -13.04 15.99 -5.82
CA GLY A 237 -11.83 15.79 -6.62
C GLY A 237 -11.10 14.46 -6.39
N LEU A 238 -11.73 13.48 -5.74
CA LEU A 238 -11.10 12.18 -5.53
C LEU A 238 -11.20 11.30 -6.79
N SER A 239 -10.12 11.25 -7.57
CA SER A 239 -10.06 10.52 -8.85
C SER A 239 -10.37 9.02 -8.76
N GLU A 240 -10.16 8.41 -7.59
CA GLU A 240 -10.54 7.02 -7.34
C GLU A 240 -12.06 6.83 -7.31
N ALA A 241 -12.82 7.82 -6.83
CA ALA A 241 -14.28 7.77 -6.84
C ALA A 241 -14.84 7.91 -8.26
N ASP A 242 -14.29 8.85 -9.05
CA ASP A 242 -14.58 8.96 -10.48
C ASP A 242 -14.31 7.64 -11.23
N MET A 243 -13.20 6.98 -10.95
CA MET A 243 -12.91 5.68 -11.56
C MET A 243 -13.99 4.63 -11.24
N GLU A 244 -14.40 4.51 -9.97
CA GLU A 244 -15.41 3.53 -9.55
C GLU A 244 -16.79 3.84 -10.18
N LEU A 245 -17.18 5.13 -10.25
CA LEU A 245 -18.40 5.57 -10.95
C LEU A 245 -18.34 5.26 -12.44
N GLY A 246 -17.23 5.58 -13.09
CA GLY A 246 -17.02 5.32 -14.52
C GLY A 246 -17.13 3.82 -14.86
N GLN A 247 -16.52 2.97 -14.05
CA GLN A 247 -16.63 1.51 -14.21
C GLN A 247 -18.06 1.00 -13.99
N MET A 248 -18.75 1.52 -12.97
CA MET A 248 -20.13 1.14 -12.66
C MET A 248 -21.09 1.53 -13.81
N LEU A 249 -20.94 2.72 -14.36
CA LEU A 249 -21.84 3.29 -15.36
C LEU A 249 -21.61 2.76 -16.78
N ARG A 250 -20.47 2.11 -17.06
CA ARG A 250 -20.06 1.67 -18.41
C ARG A 250 -21.14 0.89 -19.17
N GLY A 251 -21.98 0.12 -18.48
CA GLY A 251 -23.05 -0.69 -19.06
C GLY A 251 -24.46 -0.07 -19.04
N THR A 252 -24.67 1.04 -18.33
CA THR A 252 -26.00 1.66 -18.15
C THR A 252 -26.08 3.09 -18.64
N ASP A 253 -25.00 3.85 -18.52
CA ASP A 253 -24.88 5.23 -18.97
C ASP A 253 -23.43 5.49 -19.43
N ARG A 254 -23.19 5.22 -20.72
CA ARG A 254 -21.84 5.28 -21.27
C ARG A 254 -21.29 6.70 -21.32
N GLU A 255 -22.13 7.69 -21.56
CA GLU A 255 -21.69 9.08 -21.63
C GLU A 255 -21.17 9.55 -20.27
N ARG A 256 -21.94 9.32 -19.20
CA ARG A 256 -21.47 9.63 -17.85
C ARG A 256 -20.26 8.79 -17.45
N ALA A 257 -20.18 7.53 -17.91
CA ALA A 257 -19.00 6.70 -17.68
C ALA A 257 -17.74 7.31 -18.29
N GLU A 258 -17.80 7.78 -19.54
CA GLU A 258 -16.68 8.44 -20.22
C GLU A 258 -16.28 9.74 -19.50
N GLN A 259 -17.25 10.54 -19.05
CA GLN A 259 -16.98 11.77 -18.29
C GLN A 259 -16.21 11.50 -16.99
N HIS A 260 -16.67 10.54 -16.18
CA HIS A 260 -15.99 10.19 -14.93
C HIS A 260 -14.59 9.58 -15.19
N LEU A 261 -14.45 8.67 -16.15
CA LEU A 261 -13.14 8.09 -16.48
C LEU A 261 -12.16 9.15 -16.99
N TYR A 262 -12.64 10.14 -17.75
CA TYR A 262 -11.84 11.28 -18.19
C TYR A 262 -11.41 12.16 -17.03
N ALA A 263 -12.33 12.50 -16.11
CA ALA A 263 -12.01 13.26 -14.91
C ALA A 263 -10.94 12.54 -14.06
N ALA A 264 -11.08 11.22 -13.85
CA ALA A 264 -10.08 10.43 -13.15
C ALA A 264 -8.72 10.45 -13.86
N ALA A 265 -8.71 10.31 -15.20
CA ALA A 265 -7.49 10.31 -16.00
C ALA A 265 -6.72 11.63 -15.91
N CYS A 266 -7.42 12.76 -15.97
CA CYS A 266 -6.86 14.10 -15.78
C CYS A 266 -6.32 14.30 -14.36
N ASN A 267 -6.94 13.67 -13.34
CA ASN A 267 -6.57 13.81 -11.93
C ASN A 267 -5.64 12.68 -11.42
N GLY A 268 -4.69 12.26 -12.27
CA GLY A 268 -3.56 11.41 -11.87
C GLY A 268 -3.69 9.92 -12.23
N ARG A 269 -4.85 9.47 -12.74
CA ARG A 269 -5.06 8.09 -13.20
C ARG A 269 -4.89 7.94 -14.71
N ARG A 270 -3.74 8.38 -15.24
CA ARG A 270 -3.44 8.37 -16.69
C ARG A 270 -3.65 7.01 -17.36
N ASP A 271 -3.52 5.91 -16.61
CA ASP A 271 -3.83 4.56 -17.07
C ASP A 271 -5.26 4.42 -17.64
N LEU A 272 -6.20 5.24 -17.17
CA LEU A 272 -7.59 5.21 -17.60
C LEU A 272 -7.80 5.79 -19.01
N PHE A 273 -6.83 6.50 -19.59
CA PHE A 273 -6.91 6.90 -21.00
C PHE A 273 -6.92 5.66 -21.94
N SER A 274 -6.29 4.56 -21.55
CA SER A 274 -6.41 3.30 -22.31
C SER A 274 -7.84 2.76 -22.29
N HIS A 275 -8.51 2.82 -21.14
CA HIS A 275 -9.90 2.37 -21.03
C HIS A 275 -10.84 3.25 -21.86
N LEU A 276 -10.63 4.57 -21.86
CA LEU A 276 -11.37 5.50 -22.71
C LEU A 276 -11.15 5.18 -24.20
N SER A 277 -9.91 4.90 -24.60
CA SER A 277 -9.57 4.49 -25.98
C SER A 277 -10.31 3.22 -26.40
N GLU A 278 -10.30 2.18 -25.56
CA GLU A 278 -11.08 0.95 -25.78
C GLU A 278 -12.57 1.27 -25.91
N MET A 279 -13.09 2.14 -25.05
CA MET A 279 -14.50 2.51 -25.08
C MET A 279 -14.89 3.25 -26.37
N ALA A 280 -14.04 4.12 -26.91
CA ALA A 280 -14.30 4.76 -28.19
C ALA A 280 -14.32 3.76 -29.36
N LEU A 281 -13.51 2.69 -29.30
CA LEU A 281 -13.42 1.67 -30.36
C LEU A 281 -14.58 0.67 -30.35
N GLU A 282 -15.14 0.35 -29.18
CA GLU A 282 -16.30 -0.54 -29.01
C GLU A 282 -17.62 0.04 -29.53
N GLN A 283 -17.65 1.34 -29.77
CA GLN A 283 -18.86 2.09 -30.06
C GLN A 283 -19.25 1.94 -31.57
N GLU A 284 -20.53 1.67 -31.89
CA GLU A 284 -21.08 1.61 -33.28
C GLU A 284 -21.63 2.99 -33.71
N GLY A 285 -21.37 3.45 -34.96
CA GLY A 285 -21.58 4.87 -35.40
C GLY A 285 -20.39 5.52 -36.14
N SER A 286 -20.39 6.86 -36.31
CA SER A 286 -19.40 7.62 -37.11
C SER A 286 -17.96 7.24 -36.76
N ALA A 287 -17.37 6.40 -37.61
CA ALA A 287 -16.13 5.70 -37.31
C ALA A 287 -14.92 6.63 -37.24
N GLU A 288 -14.99 7.81 -37.85
CA GLU A 288 -13.81 8.66 -38.03
C GLU A 288 -13.48 9.48 -36.77
N ASP A 289 -14.46 10.20 -36.19
CA ASP A 289 -14.23 11.01 -34.99
C ASP A 289 -13.90 10.15 -33.77
N ARG A 290 -14.52 8.97 -33.64
CA ARG A 290 -14.21 8.07 -32.53
C ARG A 290 -12.87 7.37 -32.68
N ARG A 291 -12.44 7.06 -33.91
CA ARG A 291 -11.05 6.60 -34.13
C ARG A 291 -10.05 7.69 -33.78
N ARG A 292 -10.35 8.97 -34.08
CA ARG A 292 -9.52 10.09 -33.67
C ARG A 292 -9.40 10.17 -32.14
N TRP A 293 -10.53 10.15 -31.42
CA TRP A 293 -10.49 10.14 -29.95
C TRP A 293 -9.79 8.92 -29.36
N ALA A 294 -9.99 7.72 -29.94
CA ALA A 294 -9.29 6.52 -29.51
C ALA A 294 -7.76 6.66 -29.66
N MET A 295 -7.29 7.24 -30.77
CA MET A 295 -5.86 7.50 -31.00
C MET A 295 -5.32 8.54 -30.03
N GLU A 296 -6.04 9.64 -29.80
CA GLU A 296 -5.62 10.68 -28.86
C GLU A 296 -5.53 10.17 -27.42
N TRP A 297 -6.54 9.43 -26.95
CA TRP A 297 -6.49 8.81 -25.63
C TRP A 297 -5.39 7.74 -25.54
N SER A 298 -5.17 6.94 -26.59
CA SER A 298 -4.03 6.01 -26.62
C SER A 298 -2.68 6.75 -26.51
N ARG A 299 -2.56 7.95 -27.10
CA ARG A 299 -1.37 8.79 -26.99
C ARG A 299 -1.22 9.38 -25.58
N LEU A 300 -2.30 9.84 -24.95
CA LEU A 300 -2.30 10.35 -23.58
C LEU A 300 -1.98 9.26 -22.54
N ALA A 301 -2.29 8.00 -22.84
CA ALA A 301 -1.92 6.86 -22.01
C ALA A 301 -0.41 6.54 -22.05
N ASP A 302 0.30 6.89 -23.13
CA ASP A 302 1.72 6.60 -23.26
C ASP A 302 2.56 7.57 -22.42
N SER A 303 3.10 7.06 -21.32
CA SER A 303 4.04 7.79 -20.44
C SER A 303 5.31 8.29 -21.13
N ARG A 304 5.63 7.81 -22.33
CA ARG A 304 6.79 8.20 -23.15
C ARG A 304 6.45 9.21 -24.25
N ALA A 305 5.18 9.52 -24.46
CA ALA A 305 4.79 10.52 -25.43
C ALA A 305 5.29 11.90 -24.98
N GLU A 306 6.11 12.56 -25.80
CA GLU A 306 6.47 13.97 -25.60
C GLU A 306 5.26 14.85 -25.93
N TYR A 307 4.97 15.80 -25.03
CA TYR A 307 3.86 16.75 -25.12
C TYR A 307 4.39 18.15 -25.41
#